data_AF-A0A392PAH2-F1
#
_entry.id   AF-A0A392PAH2-F1
#
_cell.length_a   1.000
_cell.length_b   1.000
_cell.length_c   1.000
_cell.angle_alpha   90.00
_cell.angle_beta   90.00
_cell.angle_gamma   90.00
#
_symmetry.space_group_name_H-M   'P 1'
#
loop_
_entity.id
_entity.type
_entity.pdbx_description
1 polymer ?
#
loop_
_entity_poly.entity_id
_entity_poly.type
_entity_poly.pdbx_seq_one_letter_code
_entity_poly.pdbx_strand_id
1 'polypeptide(L)'
;DKSWRVRYMVANQLYELCEAVGPEPTRAELVPAYVRLLRDNEAEVRIAAAGKVTKFCRILSSELAIQNILPCVKELSSDSSQHVRSALASVIMGMAPVLGKV
;
A
#
# COMPACT_ATOMS: atom_id res chain seq x y z
N ASP A 1 -9.68 -12.69 -5.23
CA ASP A 1 -9.75 -14.03 -4.60
C ASP A 1 -10.76 -14.01 -3.46
N LYS A 2 -11.57 -15.07 -3.26
CA LYS A 2 -12.56 -15.12 -2.18
C LYS A 2 -11.90 -15.31 -0.80
N SER A 3 -10.74 -15.95 -0.76
CA SER A 3 -9.98 -16.14 0.47
C SER A 3 -9.23 -14.87 0.83
N TRP A 4 -9.67 -14.23 1.92
CA TRP A 4 -8.94 -13.08 2.47
C TRP A 4 -7.52 -13.45 2.91
N ARG A 5 -7.28 -14.72 3.28
CA ARG A 5 -5.94 -15.20 3.63
C ARG A 5 -4.99 -15.17 2.44
N VAL A 6 -5.48 -15.52 1.24
CA VAL A 6 -4.68 -15.40 0.01
C VAL A 6 -4.36 -13.92 -0.24
N ARG A 7 -5.35 -13.04 -0.16
CA ARG A 7 -5.13 -11.58 -0.35
C ARG A 7 -4.19 -10.99 0.70
N TYR A 8 -4.30 -11.43 1.94
CA TYR A 8 -3.39 -11.08 3.04
C TYR A 8 -1.95 -11.54 2.77
N MET A 9 -1.76 -12.76 2.27
CA MET A 9 -0.44 -13.25 1.86
C MET A 9 0.11 -12.40 0.70
N VAL A 10 -0.70 -12.06 -0.29
CA VAL A 10 -0.29 -11.15 -1.37
C VAL A 10 0.12 -9.79 -0.80
N ALA A 11 -0.66 -9.18 0.08
CA ALA A 11 -0.32 -7.91 0.71
C ALA A 11 1.02 -7.94 1.47
N ASN A 12 1.34 -9.08 2.09
CA ASN A 12 2.61 -9.27 2.80
C ASN A 12 3.82 -9.48 1.89
N GLN A 13 3.62 -10.00 0.68
CA GLN A 13 4.67 -10.39 -0.27
C GLN A 13 4.75 -9.48 -1.50
N LEU A 14 3.85 -8.49 -1.60
CA LEU A 14 3.73 -7.69 -2.82
C LEU A 14 5.00 -6.89 -3.12
N TYR A 15 5.69 -6.44 -2.07
CA TYR A 15 6.94 -5.69 -2.22
C TYR A 15 8.03 -6.56 -2.86
N GLU A 16 8.23 -7.77 -2.34
CA GLU A 16 9.19 -8.74 -2.84
C GLU A 16 8.85 -9.14 -4.30
N LEU A 17 7.56 -9.23 -4.63
CA LEU A 17 7.11 -9.44 -6.00
C LEU A 17 7.48 -8.27 -6.92
N CYS A 18 7.30 -7.02 -6.47
CA CYS A 18 7.67 -5.84 -7.25
C CYS A 18 9.18 -5.81 -7.56
N GLU A 19 10.02 -6.15 -6.59
CA GLU A 19 11.47 -6.23 -6.79
C GLU A 19 11.84 -7.32 -7.80
N ALA A 20 11.13 -8.46 -7.79
CA ALA A 20 11.39 -9.56 -8.71
C ALA A 20 10.96 -9.28 -10.17
N VAL A 21 9.83 -8.59 -10.37
CA VAL A 21 9.29 -8.32 -11.73
C VAL A 21 9.88 -7.06 -12.37
N GLY A 22 10.49 -6.19 -11.58
CA GLY A 22 11.05 -4.93 -12.05
C GLY A 22 10.04 -3.79 -12.20
N PRO A 23 10.52 -2.57 -12.53
CA PRO A 23 9.75 -1.34 -12.38
C PRO A 23 8.58 -1.18 -13.36
N GLU A 24 8.72 -1.63 -14.62
CA GLU A 24 7.67 -1.47 -15.64
C GLU A 24 6.41 -2.31 -15.35
N PRO A 25 6.48 -3.63 -15.11
CA PRO A 25 5.31 -4.41 -14.72
C PRO A 25 4.71 -3.95 -13.38
N THR A 26 5.55 -3.49 -12.46
CA THR A 26 5.11 -2.95 -11.17
C THR A 26 4.19 -1.75 -11.33
N ARG A 27 4.54 -0.83 -12.24
CA ARG A 27 3.75 0.39 -12.50
C ARG A 27 2.42 0.07 -13.18
N ALA A 28 2.43 -0.81 -14.18
CA ALA A 28 1.24 -1.13 -14.96
C ALA A 28 0.22 -1.98 -14.19
N GLU A 29 0.68 -3.03 -13.50
CA GLU A 29 -0.21 -4.07 -12.96
C GLU A 29 -0.30 -4.07 -11.43
N LEU A 30 0.80 -3.74 -10.74
CA LEU A 30 0.87 -3.88 -9.28
C LEU A 30 0.32 -2.67 -8.53
N VAL A 31 0.37 -1.46 -9.10
CA VAL A 31 -0.27 -0.27 -8.50
C VAL A 31 -1.79 -0.45 -8.33
N PRO A 32 -2.55 -0.82 -9.38
CA PRO A 32 -3.99 -1.09 -9.21
C PRO A 32 -4.30 -2.26 -8.29
N ALA A 33 -3.43 -3.28 -8.25
CA ALA A 33 -3.57 -4.39 -7.31
C ALA A 33 -3.38 -3.92 -5.85
N TYR A 34 -2.38 -3.08 -5.60
CA TYR A 34 -2.11 -2.58 -4.26
C TYR A 34 -3.20 -1.64 -3.75
N VAL A 35 -3.72 -0.76 -4.60
CA VAL A 35 -4.88 0.09 -4.26
C VAL A 35 -6.08 -0.76 -3.82
N ARG A 36 -6.34 -1.89 -4.49
CA ARG A 36 -7.41 -2.81 -4.08
C ARG A 36 -7.15 -3.44 -2.70
N LEU A 37 -5.89 -3.74 -2.38
CA LEU A 37 -5.51 -4.29 -1.07
C LEU A 37 -5.63 -3.25 0.06
N LEU A 38 -5.29 -1.98 -0.22
CA LEU A 38 -5.47 -0.87 0.72
C LEU A 38 -6.96 -0.60 1.02
N ARG A 39 -7.84 -0.91 0.06
CA ARG A 39 -9.31 -0.77 0.18
C ARG A 39 -10.03 -2.10 0.38
N ASP A 40 -9.31 -3.14 0.80
CA ASP A 40 -9.89 -4.48 0.97
C ASP A 40 -11.00 -4.46 2.02
N ASN A 41 -12.03 -5.29 1.86
CA ASN A 41 -13.13 -5.35 2.82
C ASN A 41 -12.65 -5.90 4.18
N GLU A 42 -11.62 -6.75 4.21
CA GLU A 42 -11.10 -7.30 5.45
C GLU A 42 -9.98 -6.47 6.08
N ALA A 43 -10.16 -6.16 7.36
CA ALA A 43 -9.23 -5.33 8.12
C ALA A 43 -7.81 -5.93 8.16
N GLU A 44 -7.67 -7.26 8.29
CA GLU A 44 -6.35 -7.93 8.28
C GLU A 44 -5.58 -7.69 6.98
N VAL A 45 -6.28 -7.68 5.84
CA VAL A 45 -5.66 -7.38 4.54
C VAL A 45 -5.22 -5.92 4.50
N ARG A 46 -6.07 -4.99 4.96
CA ARG A 46 -5.74 -3.56 5.05
C ARG A 46 -4.58 -3.29 6.01
N ILE A 47 -4.50 -3.98 7.15
CA ILE A 47 -3.38 -3.89 8.11
C ILE A 47 -2.08 -4.28 7.41
N ALA A 48 -2.05 -5.43 6.74
CA ALA A 48 -0.87 -5.91 6.02
C ALA A 48 -0.45 -4.94 4.92
N ALA A 49 -1.40 -4.44 4.12
CA ALA A 49 -1.12 -3.49 3.06
C ALA A 49 -0.62 -2.16 3.64
N ALA A 50 -1.33 -1.56 4.59
CA ALA A 50 -0.99 -0.27 5.20
C ALA A 50 0.40 -0.30 5.85
N GLY A 51 0.77 -1.39 6.54
CA GLY A 51 2.08 -1.57 7.15
C GLY A 51 3.25 -1.67 6.15
N LYS A 52 2.97 -1.73 4.85
CA LYS A 52 3.99 -1.78 3.78
C LYS A 52 3.94 -0.58 2.83
N VAL A 53 3.01 0.36 3.03
CA VAL A 53 2.71 1.43 2.07
C VAL A 53 3.93 2.29 1.72
N THR A 54 4.75 2.58 2.71
CA THR A 54 5.99 3.33 2.53
C THR A 54 7.01 2.60 1.68
N LYS A 55 7.18 1.29 1.88
CA LYS A 55 8.10 0.47 1.08
C LYS A 55 7.62 0.41 -0.36
N PHE A 56 6.32 0.20 -0.57
CA PHE A 56 5.74 0.21 -1.90
C PHE A 56 5.92 1.56 -2.60
N CYS A 57 5.66 2.68 -1.92
CA CYS A 57 5.82 4.01 -2.52
C CYS A 57 7.24 4.32 -2.99
N ARG A 58 8.27 3.71 -2.39
CA ARG A 58 9.68 3.93 -2.79
C ARG A 58 10.04 3.31 -4.13
N ILE A 59 9.26 2.35 -4.64
CA ILE A 59 9.47 1.75 -5.96
C ILE A 59 8.76 2.55 -7.07
N LEU A 60 7.84 3.44 -6.68
CA LEU A 60 7.05 4.26 -7.59
C LEU A 60 7.72 5.59 -7.85
N SER A 61 7.32 6.25 -8.94
CA SER A 61 7.57 7.68 -9.06
C SER A 61 6.67 8.46 -8.09
N SER A 62 7.11 9.66 -7.70
CA SER A 62 6.33 10.55 -6.83
C SER A 62 4.94 10.82 -7.38
N GLU A 63 4.81 11.01 -8.70
CA GLU A 63 3.55 11.28 -9.38
C GLU A 63 2.56 10.11 -9.19
N LEU A 64 3.01 8.87 -9.41
CA LEU A 64 2.16 7.69 -9.25
C LEU A 64 1.73 7.50 -7.80
N ALA A 65 2.64 7.72 -6.84
CA ALA A 65 2.34 7.63 -5.42
C ALA A 65 1.31 8.69 -4.98
N ILE A 66 1.48 9.94 -5.42
CA ILE A 66 0.55 11.05 -5.12
C ILE A 66 -0.82 10.81 -5.75
N GLN A 67 -0.87 10.34 -7.00
CA GLN A 67 -2.14 10.15 -7.71
C GLN A 67 -2.93 8.93 -7.20
N ASN A 68 -2.26 7.82 -6.88
CA ASN A 68 -2.94 6.55 -6.61
C ASN A 68 -2.90 6.12 -5.14
N ILE A 69 -1.80 6.38 -4.43
CA ILE A 69 -1.58 5.85 -3.08
C ILE A 69 -1.96 6.86 -2.00
N LEU A 70 -1.63 8.15 -2.18
CA LEU A 70 -1.95 9.19 -1.20
C LEU A 70 -3.45 9.29 -0.86
N PRO A 71 -4.41 9.16 -1.81
CA PRO A 71 -5.83 9.10 -1.47
C PRO A 71 -6.17 7.92 -0.56
N CYS A 72 -5.61 6.73 -0.82
CA CYS A 72 -5.81 5.54 0.00
C CYS A 72 -5.24 5.73 1.42
N VAL A 73 -4.07 6.36 1.53
CA VAL A 73 -3.46 6.70 2.82
C VAL A 73 -4.35 7.64 3.63
N LYS A 74 -4.95 8.64 2.99
CA LYS A 74 -5.90 9.55 3.64
C LYS A 74 -7.13 8.80 4.14
N GLU A 75 -7.69 7.89 3.34
CA GLU A 75 -8.80 7.02 3.75
C GLU A 75 -8.42 6.15 4.95
N LEU A 76 -7.26 5.49 4.90
CA LEU A 76 -6.77 4.62 5.97
C LEU A 76 -6.48 5.35 7.29
N SER A 77 -6.16 6.64 7.24
CA SER A 77 -5.95 7.46 8.44
C SER A 77 -7.22 7.59 9.30
N SER A 78 -8.39 7.43 8.67
CA SER A 78 -9.71 7.44 9.29
C SER A 78 -10.39 6.07 9.23
N ASP A 79 -9.63 4.98 9.05
CA ASP A 79 -10.20 3.64 8.97
C ASP A 79 -10.98 3.28 10.25
N SER A 80 -12.08 2.56 10.11
CA SER A 80 -12.88 2.03 11.22
C SER A 80 -12.06 1.20 12.22
N SER A 81 -11.09 0.42 11.74
CA SER A 81 -10.25 -0.44 12.56
C SER A 81 -9.07 0.33 13.14
N GLN A 82 -8.96 0.34 14.47
CA GLN A 82 -7.81 0.95 15.14
C GLN A 82 -6.48 0.30 14.74
N HIS A 83 -6.48 -1.00 14.46
CA HIS A 83 -5.27 -1.72 14.07
C HIS A 83 -4.77 -1.30 12.69
N VAL A 84 -5.69 -0.98 11.76
CA VAL A 84 -5.32 -0.40 10.45
C VAL A 84 -4.68 0.97 10.65
N ARG A 85 -5.29 1.84 11.47
CA ARG A 85 -4.74 3.17 11.77
C ARG A 85 -3.36 3.08 12.42
N SER A 86 -3.17 2.17 13.38
CA SER A 86 -1.88 1.91 14.01
C SER A 86 -0.83 1.40 13.03
N ALA A 87 -1.20 0.49 12.13
CA ALA A 87 -0.31 -0.03 11.10
C ALA A 87 0.17 1.09 10.17
N LEU A 88 -0.74 1.94 9.68
CA LEU A 88 -0.38 3.11 8.88
C LEU A 88 0.53 4.07 9.66
N ALA A 89 0.17 4.41 10.89
CA ALA A 89 0.92 5.34 11.73
C ALA A 89 2.37 4.90 11.95
N SER A 90 2.63 3.58 11.99
CA SER A 90 3.98 3.02 12.16
C SER A 90 4.92 3.29 10.98
N VAL A 91 4.39 3.59 9.80
CA VAL A 91 5.19 3.73 8.57
C VAL A 91 5.03 5.07 7.85
N ILE A 92 3.97 5.83 8.14
CA ILE A 92 3.54 7.01 7.36
C ILE A 92 4.63 8.08 7.22
N MET A 93 5.43 8.31 8.27
CA MET A 93 6.50 9.31 8.25
C MET A 93 7.54 9.03 7.15
N GLY A 94 7.74 7.76 6.80
CA GLY A 94 8.67 7.39 5.74
C GLY A 94 8.17 7.69 4.32
N MET A 95 6.93 8.14 4.15
CA MET A 95 6.41 8.63 2.88
C MET A 95 6.81 10.07 2.57
N ALA A 96 7.26 10.86 3.56
CA ALA A 96 7.63 12.27 3.36
C ALA A 96 8.63 12.50 2.22
N PRO A 97 9.70 11.68 2.04
CA PRO A 97 10.61 11.83 0.90
C PRO A 97 9.95 11.55 -0.46
N VAL A 98 8.92 10.70 -0.51
CA VAL A 98 8.24 10.33 -1.76
C VAL A 98 7.28 11.44 -2.20
N LEU A 99 6.63 12.10 -1.24
CA LEU A 99 5.66 13.16 -1.49
C LEU A 99 6.32 14.50 -1.88
N GLY A 100 7.63 14.62 -1.73
CA GLY A 100 8.38 15.84 -1.97
C GLY A 100 8.19 16.89 -0.88
N LYS A 101 8.97 17.98 -0.94
CA LYS A 101 8.68 19.19 -0.18
C LYS A 101 7.41 19.80 -0.79
N VAL A 102 6.29 19.68 -0.10
CA VAL A 102 5.10 20.49 -0.37
C VAL A 102 5.40 21.94 -0.05
#